data_AF-A0A966CFY8-F1
#
_entry.id   AF-A0A966CFY8-F1
#
_cell.length_a   1.000
_cell.length_b   1.000
_cell.length_c   1.000
_cell.angle_alpha   90.00
_cell.angle_beta   90.00
_cell.angle_gamma   90.00
#
_symmetry.space_group_name_H-M   'P 1'
#
loop_
_entity.id
_entity.type
_entity.pdbx_description
1 polymer ?
#
loop_
_entity_poly.entity_id
_entity_poly.type
_entity_poly.pdbx_seq_one_letter_code
_entity_poly.pdbx_strand_id
1 'polypeptide(L)'
;MPENKVSSISQSHTLEEMADFWDTHSLADYDDQTYEVEMTFEPSARRGVVRIEPELMADISQVARERKVSAQTLINVWLRQYVDRLTSQMSEAH
;
A
#
# COMPACT_ATOMS: atom_id res chain seq x y z
N MET A 1 24.73 -3.54 17.93
CA MET A 1 24.28 -2.19 18.31
C MET A 1 23.33 -1.72 17.23
N PRO A 2 22.10 -1.26 17.52
CA PRO A 2 21.28 -0.68 16.49
C PRO A 2 21.92 0.65 16.07
N GLU A 3 22.26 0.77 14.79
CA GLU A 3 22.77 2.01 14.22
C GLU A 3 21.70 3.08 14.41
N ASN A 4 22.06 4.18 15.07
CA ASN A 4 21.21 5.35 15.19
C ASN A 4 21.13 5.97 13.79
N LYS A 5 20.09 5.61 13.03
CA LYS A 5 19.92 6.03 11.63
C LYS A 5 19.53 7.51 11.61
N VAL A 6 20.53 8.35 11.42
CA VAL A 6 20.36 9.78 11.20
C VAL A 6 20.05 10.02 9.72
N SER A 7 19.13 10.93 9.43
CA SER A 7 18.87 11.34 8.04
C SER A 7 20.07 12.10 7.46
N SER A 8 20.33 11.93 6.16
CA SER A 8 21.53 12.49 5.50
C SER A 8 21.48 14.01 5.33
N ILE A 9 20.30 14.58 5.06
CA ILE A 9 20.15 16.03 4.80
C ILE A 9 19.73 16.78 6.06
N SER A 10 18.60 16.39 6.68
CA SER A 10 18.07 17.08 7.85
C SER A 10 18.79 16.74 9.16
N GLN A 11 19.69 15.75 9.15
CA GLN A 11 20.44 15.26 10.33
C GLN A 11 19.53 14.92 11.52
N SER A 12 18.33 14.44 11.23
CA SER A 12 17.27 14.14 12.21
C SER A 12 17.38 12.71 12.70
N HIS A 13 17.05 12.49 13.98
CA HIS A 13 16.99 11.17 14.60
C HIS A 13 15.57 10.61 14.67
N THR A 14 14.57 11.50 14.57
CA THR A 14 13.14 11.16 14.60
C THR A 14 12.41 11.67 13.36
N LEU A 15 11.20 11.14 13.12
CA LEU A 15 10.35 11.59 12.01
C LEU A 15 9.82 13.02 12.26
N GLU A 16 9.52 13.34 13.51
CA GLU A 16 9.06 14.67 13.94
C GLU A 16 10.13 15.74 13.69
N GLU A 17 11.37 15.49 14.10
CA GLU A 17 12.50 16.40 13.83
C GLU A 17 12.75 16.60 12.33
N MET A 18 12.51 15.57 11.52
CA MET A 18 12.66 15.67 10.06
C MET A 18 11.52 16.49 9.44
N ALA A 19 10.29 16.35 9.95
CA ALA A 19 9.16 17.17 9.52
C ALA A 19 9.39 18.65 9.85
N ASP A 20 9.79 18.96 11.08
CA ASP A 20 10.08 20.34 11.53
C ASP A 20 11.17 21.02 10.67
N PHE A 21 12.18 20.26 10.26
CA PHE A 21 13.22 20.74 9.34
C PHE A 21 12.63 21.11 7.97
N TRP A 22 11.89 20.20 7.34
CA TRP A 22 11.36 20.40 5.99
C TRP A 22 10.18 21.39 5.92
N ASP A 23 9.49 21.65 7.03
CA ASP A 23 8.47 22.70 7.11
C ASP A 23 9.08 24.11 6.93
N THR A 24 10.37 24.26 7.22
CA THR A 24 11.10 25.55 7.16
C THR A 24 12.12 25.63 6.03
N HIS A 25 12.43 24.52 5.35
CA HIS A 25 13.43 24.44 4.29
C HIS A 25 12.81 24.01 2.97
N SER A 26 13.22 24.65 1.86
CA SER A 26 12.78 24.23 0.53
C SER A 26 13.61 23.03 0.06
N LEU A 27 12.95 22.01 -0.51
CA LEU A 27 13.65 20.90 -1.15
C LEU A 27 14.58 21.36 -2.28
N ALA A 28 14.22 22.46 -2.97
CA ALA A 28 15.01 23.00 -4.07
C ALA A 28 16.39 23.52 -3.63
N ASP A 29 16.59 23.80 -2.34
CA ASP A 29 17.88 24.27 -1.81
C ASP A 29 18.92 23.14 -1.70
N TYR A 30 18.49 21.88 -1.93
CA TYR A 30 19.29 20.67 -1.81
C TYR A 30 19.35 19.88 -3.13
N ASP A 31 19.13 20.53 -4.28
CA ASP A 31 19.13 19.89 -5.60
C ASP A 31 20.45 19.13 -5.89
N ASP A 32 21.57 19.65 -5.37
CA ASP A 32 22.91 19.04 -5.47
C ASP A 32 23.09 17.78 -4.62
N GLN A 33 22.22 17.58 -3.64
CA GLN A 33 22.21 16.45 -2.70
C GLN A 33 21.04 15.49 -2.94
N THR A 34 20.18 15.80 -3.91
CA THR A 34 19.04 14.97 -4.29
C THR A 34 19.21 14.44 -5.72
N TYR A 35 18.33 13.53 -6.12
CA TYR A 35 18.29 13.01 -7.47
C TYR A 35 16.84 12.96 -7.94
N GLU A 36 16.63 13.23 -9.22
CA GLU A 36 15.30 13.17 -9.82
C GLU A 36 14.78 11.74 -9.80
N VAL A 37 13.51 11.58 -9.41
CA VAL A 37 12.81 10.29 -9.41
C VAL A 37 11.58 10.42 -10.30
N GLU A 38 11.46 9.52 -11.29
CA GLU A 38 10.24 9.40 -12.08
C GLU A 38 9.12 8.83 -11.20
N MET A 39 8.13 9.66 -10.85
CA MET A 39 6.91 9.24 -10.18
C MET A 39 5.72 9.40 -11.13
N THR A 40 5.09 8.28 -11.47
CA THR A 40 3.83 8.32 -12.23
C THR A 40 2.66 8.55 -11.29
N PHE A 41 2.08 9.74 -11.33
CA PHE A 41 0.80 10.01 -10.69
C PHE A 41 -0.33 9.67 -11.66
N GLU A 42 -1.05 8.57 -11.42
CA GLU A 42 -2.22 8.16 -12.22
C GLU A 42 -3.55 8.43 -11.48
N PRO A 43 -4.05 9.68 -11.49
CA PRO A 43 -5.33 10.01 -10.85
C PRO A 43 -6.53 9.39 -11.58
N SER A 44 -6.36 8.95 -12.82
CA SER A 44 -7.38 8.27 -13.62
C SER A 44 -7.51 6.77 -13.32
N ALA A 45 -6.62 6.19 -12.51
CA ALA A 45 -6.71 4.80 -12.09
C ALA A 45 -7.95 4.59 -11.22
N ARG A 46 -9.08 4.23 -11.85
CA ARG A 46 -10.33 3.91 -11.16
C ARG A 46 -10.13 2.67 -10.30
N ARG A 47 -9.86 2.87 -9.01
CA ARG A 47 -9.83 1.78 -8.03
C ARG A 47 -11.19 1.68 -7.35
N GLY A 48 -11.83 0.52 -7.46
CA GLY A 48 -12.95 0.17 -6.60
C GLY A 48 -12.42 -0.10 -5.19
N VAL A 49 -12.98 0.58 -4.18
CA VAL A 49 -12.64 0.35 -2.78
C VAL A 49 -13.85 -0.26 -2.08
N VAL A 50 -13.62 -1.38 -1.41
CA VAL A 50 -14.62 -2.04 -0.56
C VAL A 50 -14.05 -2.09 0.84
N ARG A 51 -14.82 -1.64 1.83
CA ARG A 51 -14.43 -1.76 3.24
C ARG A 51 -14.65 -3.21 3.67
N ILE A 52 -13.63 -3.78 4.32
CA ILE A 52 -13.66 -5.11 4.92
C ILE A 52 -13.58 -4.92 6.43
N GLU A 53 -14.37 -5.69 7.18
CA GLU A 53 -14.34 -5.65 8.64
C GLU A 53 -12.93 -5.99 9.16
N PRO A 54 -12.43 -5.30 10.20
CA PRO A 54 -11.05 -5.46 10.67
C PRO A 54 -10.68 -6.89 11.06
N GLU A 55 -11.58 -7.60 11.74
CA GLU A 55 -11.38 -8.98 12.18
C GLU A 55 -11.27 -9.93 10.98
N LEU A 56 -12.19 -9.81 10.01
CA LEU A 56 -12.12 -10.56 8.76
C LEU A 56 -10.83 -10.26 7.98
N MET A 57 -10.40 -9.01 7.92
CA MET A 57 -9.16 -8.64 7.24
C MET A 57 -7.92 -9.26 7.92
N ALA A 58 -7.93 -9.40 9.25
CA ALA A 58 -6.86 -10.07 9.99
C ALA A 58 -6.77 -11.56 9.62
N ASP A 59 -7.92 -12.25 9.58
CA ASP A 59 -7.99 -13.66 9.18
C ASP A 59 -7.52 -13.86 7.73
N ILE A 60 -8.00 -13.02 6.80
CA ILE A 60 -7.58 -13.05 5.39
C ILE A 60 -6.06 -12.86 5.29
N SER A 61 -5.50 -11.93 6.05
CA SER A 61 -4.06 -11.64 6.03
C SER A 61 -3.24 -12.81 6.55
N GLN A 62 -3.73 -13.53 7.56
CA GLN A 62 -3.10 -14.76 8.04
C GLN A 62 -3.08 -15.84 6.95
N VAL A 63 -4.23 -16.11 6.32
CA VAL A 63 -4.32 -17.12 5.26
C VAL A 63 -3.45 -16.76 4.05
N ALA A 64 -3.42 -15.47 3.67
CA ALA A 64 -2.60 -14.98 2.58
C ALA A 64 -1.10 -15.20 2.86
N ARG A 65 -0.66 -14.92 4.09
CA ARG A 65 0.73 -15.14 4.54
C ARG A 65 1.11 -16.62 4.47
N GLU A 66 0.26 -17.51 4.97
CA GLU A 66 0.50 -18.96 4.90
C GLU A 66 0.61 -19.46 3.46
N ARG A 67 -0.18 -18.87 2.55
CA ARG A 67 -0.16 -19.16 1.11
C ARG A 67 0.92 -18.41 0.33
N LYS A 68 1.74 -17.57 0.99
CA LYS A 68 2.78 -16.73 0.36
C LYS A 68 2.25 -15.85 -0.77
N VAL A 69 1.05 -15.30 -0.62
CA VAL A 69 0.43 -14.35 -1.56
C VAL A 69 -0.04 -13.10 -0.83
N SER A 70 -0.32 -12.03 -1.57
CA SER A 70 -0.92 -10.83 -0.96
C SER A 70 -2.38 -11.08 -0.59
N ALA A 71 -2.88 -10.37 0.43
CA ALA A 71 -4.30 -10.44 0.80
C ALA A 71 -5.20 -9.96 -0.35
N GLN A 72 -4.78 -8.94 -1.11
CA GLN A 72 -5.47 -8.49 -2.32
C GLN A 72 -5.59 -9.61 -3.36
N THR A 73 -4.51 -10.34 -3.63
CA THR A 73 -4.50 -11.47 -4.56
C THR A 73 -5.49 -12.54 -4.10
N LEU A 74 -5.46 -12.89 -2.81
CA LEU A 74 -6.33 -13.91 -2.24
C LEU A 74 -7.81 -13.51 -2.35
N ILE A 75 -8.15 -12.28 -1.97
CA ILE A 75 -9.51 -11.73 -2.08
C ILE A 75 -10.00 -11.78 -3.52
N ASN A 76 -9.20 -11.33 -4.48
CA ASN A 76 -9.59 -11.32 -5.89
C ASN A 76 -9.87 -12.73 -6.42
N VAL A 77 -9.06 -13.72 -6.06
CA VAL A 77 -9.28 -15.12 -6.44
C VAL A 77 -10.59 -15.65 -5.85
N TRP A 78 -10.84 -15.43 -4.57
CA TRP A 78 -12.07 -15.89 -3.91
C TRP A 78 -13.32 -15.23 -4.49
N LEU A 79 -13.29 -13.91 -4.69
CA LEU A 79 -14.40 -13.18 -5.29
C LEU A 79 -14.69 -13.69 -6.71
N ARG A 80 -13.65 -13.92 -7.52
CA ARG A 80 -13.83 -14.48 -8.87
C ARG A 80 -14.51 -15.84 -8.83
N GLN A 81 -14.02 -16.76 -8.01
CA GLN A 81 -14.60 -18.10 -7.85
C GLN A 81 -16.06 -18.05 -7.38
N TYR A 82 -16.37 -17.14 -6.47
CA TYR A 82 -17.72 -16.96 -5.95
C TYR A 82 -18.67 -16.42 -7.04
N VAL A 83 -18.25 -15.39 -7.78
CA VAL A 83 -19.02 -14.81 -8.89
C VAL A 83 -19.24 -15.82 -10.01
N ASP A 84 -18.22 -16.60 -10.39
CA ASP A 84 -18.33 -17.63 -11.42
C ASP A 84 -19.38 -18.68 -11.01
N ARG A 85 -19.35 -19.13 -9.74
CA ARG A 85 -20.33 -20.09 -9.21
C ARG A 85 -21.76 -19.55 -9.25
N LEU A 86 -21.97 -18.30 -8.81
CA LEU A 86 -23.29 -17.67 -8.83
C LEU A 86 -23.83 -17.54 -10.27
N THR A 87 -22.96 -17.17 -11.20
CA THR A 87 -23.33 -17.01 -12.61
C THR A 87 -23.73 -18.35 -13.22
N SER A 88 -23.01 -19.43 -12.93
CA SER A 88 -23.38 -20.78 -13.37
C SER A 88 -24.75 -21.20 -12.84
N GLN A 89 -25.03 -20.99 -11.55
CA GLN A 89 -26.32 -21.32 -10.94
C GLN A 89 -27.49 -20.53 -11.55
N MET A 90 -27.27 -19.26 -11.90
CA MET A 90 -28.28 -18.44 -12.55
C MET A 90 -28.59 -18.90 -13.98
N SER A 91 -27.57 -19.40 -14.69
CA SER A 91 -27.73 -19.90 -16.07
C SER A 91 -28.43 -21.26 -16.14
N GLU A 92 -28.41 -22.06 -15.07
CA GLU A 92 -29.10 -23.36 -14.99
C GLU A 92 -30.57 -23.21 -14.57
N ALA A 93 -30.94 -22.06 -14.00
CA ALA A 93 -32.30 -21.75 -13.55
C ALA A 93 -33.17 -21.08 -14.63
N HIS A 94 -32.70 -20.99 -15.87
CA HIS A 94 -33.41 -20.46 -17.06
C HIS A 94 -33.36 -21.49 -18.18
#